data_AF-A0AAW1YHE9-F1
#
_entry.id   AF-A0AAW1YHE9-F1
#
_cell.length_a   1.000
_cell.length_b   1.000
_cell.length_c   1.000
_cell.angle_alpha   90.00
_cell.angle_beta   90.00
_cell.angle_gamma   90.00
#
_symmetry.space_group_name_H-M   'P 1'
#
loop_
_entity.id
_entity.type
_entity.pdbx_description
1 polymer ?
#
loop_
_entity_poly.entity_id
_entity_poly.type
_entity_poly.pdbx_seq_one_letter_code
_entity_poly.pdbx_strand_id
1 'polypeptide(L)'
;MRFGDQNWSRVDENNSHYDDLIVYKGQCYVVDRWGTISWISTALQVIQYSPPLCGFGGHKHLVECCGDLYVVDRYIGSERSQPQRTFNYIHCDGEAVDFKVYRLDQEWGKWINVTNLGDQVIVLSYDGSFSVSTRHFSGVKGNCIMFTEQDFGPLPAAIGGRSRSRHCRVFDLDDGSMSNIGYSQMFRTPSSWLTIN
;
A
#
# COMPACT_ATOMS: atom_id res chain seq x y z
N MET A 1 -2.37 7.03 -22.28
CA MET A 1 -3.59 7.37 -23.04
C MET A 1 -4.12 8.70 -22.53
N ARG A 2 -4.48 9.60 -23.43
CA ARG A 2 -5.23 10.82 -23.12
C ARG A 2 -6.69 10.61 -23.52
N PHE A 3 -7.57 11.37 -22.89
CA PHE A 3 -8.98 11.37 -23.25
C PHE A 3 -9.14 11.70 -24.75
N GLY A 4 -9.77 10.80 -25.50
CA GLY A 4 -9.95 10.93 -26.95
C GLY A 4 -8.95 10.15 -27.82
N ASP A 5 -7.91 9.54 -27.24
CA ASP A 5 -7.02 8.66 -27.99
C ASP A 5 -7.78 7.41 -28.46
N GLN A 6 -7.50 6.94 -29.68
CA GLN A 6 -8.12 5.72 -30.22
C GLN A 6 -7.32 4.45 -29.89
N ASN A 7 -6.05 4.59 -29.52
CA ASN A 7 -5.14 3.48 -29.28
C ASN A 7 -4.38 3.65 -27.96
N TRP A 8 -4.00 2.52 -27.37
CA TRP A 8 -3.13 2.50 -26.20
C TRP A 8 -1.68 2.80 -26.62
N SER A 9 -1.09 3.80 -25.98
CA SER A 9 0.34 4.11 -26.09
C SER A 9 1.05 3.71 -24.81
N ARG A 10 2.24 3.13 -24.96
CA ARG A 10 3.12 2.80 -23.85
C ARG A 10 3.81 4.07 -23.39
N VAL A 11 3.81 4.31 -22.07
CA VAL A 11 4.39 5.52 -21.46
C VAL A 11 5.88 5.32 -21.15
N ASP A 12 6.29 4.07 -20.94
CA ASP A 12 7.68 3.71 -20.68
C ASP A 12 8.08 2.45 -21.44
N GLU A 13 9.08 2.58 -22.30
CA GLU A 13 9.65 1.48 -23.09
C GLU A 13 10.69 0.69 -22.30
N ASN A 14 11.31 1.30 -21.28
CA ASN A 14 12.41 0.71 -20.52
C ASN A 14 11.93 -0.04 -19.27
N ASN A 15 10.83 0.40 -18.67
CA ASN A 15 10.23 -0.28 -17.51
C ASN A 15 8.80 -0.75 -17.81
N SER A 16 8.51 -2.01 -17.50
CA SER A 16 7.18 -2.61 -17.58
C SER A 16 6.52 -2.86 -16.22
N HIS A 17 7.19 -2.51 -15.12
CA HIS A 17 6.81 -2.89 -13.78
C HIS A 17 6.84 -1.70 -12.83
N TYR A 18 5.66 -1.11 -12.65
CA TYR A 18 5.35 -0.16 -11.57
C TYR A 18 4.46 -0.87 -10.57
N ASP A 19 4.76 -0.69 -9.28
CA ASP A 19 3.97 -1.29 -8.19
C ASP A 19 2.73 -0.44 -7.87
N ASP A 20 2.85 0.89 -7.95
CA ASP A 20 1.74 1.80 -7.64
C ASP A 20 1.85 3.14 -8.38
N LEU A 21 0.74 3.88 -8.43
CA LEU A 21 0.65 5.23 -8.97
C LEU A 21 -0.25 6.11 -8.10
N ILE A 22 0.06 7.42 -8.04
CA ILE A 22 -0.73 8.39 -7.29
C ILE A 22 -0.76 9.73 -8.03
N VAL A 23 -1.85 10.49 -7.89
CA VAL A 23 -1.86 11.91 -8.21
C VAL A 23 -1.49 12.69 -6.95
N TYR A 24 -0.33 13.33 -6.95
CA TYR A 24 0.17 14.12 -5.82
C TYR A 24 0.48 15.54 -6.32
N LYS A 25 -0.03 16.56 -5.61
CA LYS A 25 0.13 17.98 -6.00
C LYS A 25 -0.21 18.27 -7.49
N GLY A 26 -1.23 17.58 -8.01
CA GLY A 26 -1.73 17.75 -9.38
C GLY A 26 -0.92 17.05 -10.47
N GLN A 27 0.09 16.26 -10.11
CA GLN A 27 0.96 15.55 -11.03
C GLN A 27 0.88 14.04 -10.77
N CYS A 28 0.91 13.23 -11.83
CA CYS A 28 0.90 11.77 -11.72
C CYS A 28 2.32 11.25 -11.43
N TYR A 29 2.45 10.47 -10.37
CA TYR A 29 3.66 9.79 -9.92
C TYR A 29 3.46 8.28 -9.96
N VAL A 30 4.55 7.57 -10.24
CA VAL A 30 4.62 6.11 -10.26
C VAL A 30 5.83 5.67 -9.44
N VAL A 31 5.74 4.48 -8.83
CA VAL A 31 6.85 3.86 -8.09
C VAL A 31 7.18 2.51 -8.70
N ASP A 32 8.46 2.26 -8.96
CA ASP A 32 8.93 0.97 -9.43
C ASP A 32 9.23 0.00 -8.27
N ARG A 33 9.57 -1.25 -8.60
CA ARG A 33 9.93 -2.29 -7.62
C ARG A 33 11.09 -1.89 -6.70
N TRP A 34 12.01 -1.04 -7.17
CA TRP A 34 13.15 -0.56 -6.38
C TRP A 34 12.78 0.59 -5.44
N GLY A 35 11.53 1.06 -5.51
CA GLY A 35 11.04 2.23 -4.79
C GLY A 35 11.53 3.55 -5.38
N THR A 36 11.93 3.57 -6.66
CA THR A 36 12.24 4.81 -7.37
C THR A 36 10.94 5.45 -7.82
N ILE A 37 10.72 6.70 -7.41
CA ILE A 37 9.57 7.49 -7.85
C ILE A 37 9.94 8.23 -9.13
N SER A 38 9.04 8.19 -10.11
CA SER A 38 9.07 9.02 -11.30
C SER A 38 7.72 9.72 -11.48
N TRP A 39 7.70 10.86 -12.17
CA TRP A 39 6.45 11.50 -12.60
C TRP A 39 6.26 11.38 -14.10
N ILE A 40 5.00 11.33 -14.53
CA ILE A 40 4.64 11.23 -15.95
C ILE A 40 4.33 12.62 -16.48
N SER A 41 5.17 13.14 -17.36
CA SER A 41 4.97 14.47 -17.95
C SER A 41 3.72 14.54 -18.81
N THR A 42 3.26 15.76 -19.09
CA THR A 42 2.16 15.97 -20.03
C THR A 42 2.48 15.33 -21.38
N ALA A 43 3.73 15.38 -21.84
CA ALA A 43 4.22 14.72 -23.06
C ALA A 43 4.34 13.19 -22.97
N LEU A 44 3.82 12.55 -21.91
CA LEU A 44 3.90 11.11 -21.63
C LEU A 44 5.34 10.59 -21.52
N GLN A 45 6.24 11.41 -20.96
CA GLN A 45 7.60 10.99 -20.62
C GLN A 45 7.68 10.67 -19.14
N VAL A 46 8.32 9.55 -18.80
CA VAL A 46 8.65 9.22 -17.40
C VAL A 46 9.94 9.92 -17.01
N ILE A 47 9.87 10.76 -15.97
CA ILE A 47 11.00 11.53 -15.47
C ILE A 47 11.23 11.16 -14.00
N GLN A 48 12.43 10.70 -13.70
CA GLN A 48 12.81 10.31 -12.35
C GLN A 48 12.68 11.50 -11.38
N TYR A 49 12.01 11.27 -10.26
CA TYR A 49 11.72 12.26 -9.23
C TYR A 49 12.55 12.06 -7.96
N SER A 50 12.82 10.81 -7.59
CA SER A 50 13.56 10.47 -6.36
C SER A 50 14.78 9.61 -6.67
N PRO A 51 15.77 9.52 -5.75
CA PRO A 51 16.70 8.39 -5.78
C PRO A 51 15.93 7.07 -5.54
N PRO A 52 16.52 5.93 -5.93
CA PRO A 52 15.99 4.62 -5.54
C PRO A 52 15.92 4.49 -4.02
N LEU A 53 14.81 3.96 -3.50
CA LEU A 53 14.69 3.61 -2.09
C LEU A 53 15.60 2.42 -1.73
N CYS A 54 15.77 1.48 -2.68
CA CYS A 54 16.41 0.19 -2.45
C CYS A 54 15.75 -0.62 -1.33
N GLY A 55 14.43 -0.47 -1.18
CA GLY A 55 13.62 -1.24 -0.24
C GLY A 55 13.46 -2.68 -0.71
N PHE A 56 13.67 -3.64 0.20
CA PHE A 56 13.65 -5.07 -0.10
C PHE A 56 12.27 -5.71 0.01
N GLY A 57 11.21 -4.95 0.31
CA GLY A 57 9.86 -5.51 0.30
C GLY A 57 9.39 -5.83 -1.13
N GLY A 58 8.38 -6.69 -1.22
CA GLY A 58 7.89 -7.25 -2.48
C GLY A 58 6.94 -6.33 -3.24
N HIS A 59 6.35 -5.33 -2.57
CA HIS A 59 5.39 -4.41 -3.16
C HIS A 59 5.49 -3.00 -2.54
N LYS A 60 5.50 -1.95 -3.35
CA LYS A 60 5.52 -0.56 -2.90
C LYS A 60 4.13 0.09 -3.05
N HIS A 61 3.73 0.89 -2.08
CA HIS A 61 2.53 1.72 -2.16
C HIS A 61 2.90 3.19 -2.02
N LEU A 62 2.28 4.04 -2.84
CA LEU A 62 2.41 5.49 -2.76
C LEU A 62 1.27 6.09 -1.94
N VAL A 63 1.62 6.96 -0.99
CA VAL A 63 0.64 7.59 -0.10
C VAL A 63 0.99 9.05 0.08
N GLU A 64 0.03 9.94 -0.11
CA GLU A 64 0.12 11.30 0.41
C GLU A 64 -0.27 11.30 1.89
N CYS A 65 0.61 11.79 2.76
CA CYS A 65 0.39 11.90 4.19
C CYS A 65 0.91 13.25 4.70
N CYS A 66 0.04 14.01 5.36
CA CYS A 66 0.36 15.35 5.86
C CYS A 66 0.98 16.30 4.81
N GLY A 67 0.60 16.15 3.53
CA GLY A 67 1.09 16.97 2.41
C GLY A 67 2.46 16.57 1.84
N ASP A 68 3.05 15.50 2.36
CA ASP A 68 4.29 14.88 1.89
C ASP A 68 4.01 13.54 1.20
N LEU A 69 4.94 13.11 0.34
CA LEU A 69 4.85 11.85 -0.38
C LEU A 69 5.63 10.75 0.35
N TYR A 70 4.95 9.63 0.56
CA TYR A 70 5.47 8.46 1.27
C TYR A 70 5.46 7.23 0.37
N VAL A 71 6.42 6.34 0.63
CA VAL A 71 6.45 4.97 0.15
C VAL A 71 6.24 4.04 1.33
N VAL A 72 5.22 3.19 1.25
CA VAL A 72 5.06 2.05 2.16
C VAL A 72 5.58 0.80 1.47
N ASP A 73 6.67 0.25 2.00
CA ASP A 73 7.31 -0.96 1.51
C ASP A 73 6.76 -2.19 2.24
N ARG A 74 5.97 -3.00 1.52
CA ARG A 74 5.32 -4.19 2.04
C ARG A 74 6.21 -5.41 1.87
N TYR A 75 6.55 -6.06 2.98
CA TYR A 75 7.29 -7.31 2.97
C TYR A 75 6.33 -8.48 2.93
N ILE A 76 6.60 -9.40 2.00
CA ILE A 76 5.76 -10.56 1.72
C ILE A 76 6.52 -11.81 2.15
N GLY A 77 5.89 -12.64 2.96
CA GLY A 77 6.44 -13.92 3.38
C GLY A 77 6.55 -14.90 2.21
N SER A 78 7.66 -15.63 2.11
CA SER A 78 7.72 -16.77 1.20
C SER A 78 7.07 -17.98 1.86
N GLU A 79 5.90 -18.40 1.38
CA GLU A 79 5.45 -19.75 1.66
C GLU A 79 6.49 -20.72 1.10
N ARG A 80 7.03 -21.57 1.97
CA ARG A 80 7.92 -22.66 1.58
C ARG A 80 7.20 -23.50 0.52
N SER A 81 7.81 -23.54 -0.67
CA SER A 81 7.64 -24.58 -1.70
C SER A 81 6.23 -24.79 -2.27
N GLN A 82 5.84 -23.97 -3.27
CA GLN A 82 5.22 -24.51 -4.49
C GLN A 82 5.78 -23.78 -5.73
N PRO A 83 6.16 -24.49 -6.80
CA PRO A 83 6.67 -23.86 -8.01
C PRO A 83 5.54 -23.04 -8.65
N GLN A 84 5.73 -21.72 -8.68
CA GLN A 84 4.84 -20.76 -9.33
C GLN A 84 4.69 -21.11 -10.81
N ARG A 85 3.59 -21.78 -11.16
CA ARG A 85 3.14 -21.84 -12.55
C ARG A 85 2.35 -20.58 -12.86
N THR A 86 3.03 -19.68 -13.56
CA THR A 86 2.50 -18.78 -14.59
C THR A 86 0.99 -18.61 -14.64
N PHE A 87 0.47 -17.65 -13.89
CA PHE A 87 -0.69 -16.86 -14.32
C PHE A 87 -0.42 -15.39 -13.99
N ASN A 88 0.15 -14.69 -14.98
CA ASN A 88 0.16 -13.24 -15.05
C ASN A 88 -1.29 -12.74 -14.87
N TYR A 89 -1.50 -11.61 -14.20
CA TYR A 89 -2.76 -10.87 -13.97
C TYR A 89 -3.45 -11.02 -12.61
N ILE A 90 -2.93 -11.82 -11.67
CA ILE A 90 -3.40 -11.78 -10.28
C ILE A 90 -2.18 -11.53 -9.41
N HIS A 91 -2.15 -10.40 -8.70
CA HIS A 91 -1.15 -10.09 -7.67
C HIS A 91 -1.32 -11.12 -6.55
N CYS A 92 -0.68 -12.28 -6.72
CA CYS A 92 -0.56 -13.31 -5.69
C CYS A 92 0.51 -12.87 -4.70
N ASP A 93 0.28 -11.74 -4.05
CA ASP A 93 1.13 -11.27 -2.97
C ASP A 93 0.85 -12.22 -1.79
N GLY A 94 1.87 -12.96 -1.37
CA GLY A 94 1.80 -13.81 -0.17
C GLY A 94 1.44 -13.00 1.09
N GLU A 95 1.36 -13.68 2.22
CA GLU A 95 1.02 -13.03 3.49
C GLU A 95 1.97 -11.87 3.80
N ALA A 96 1.41 -10.72 4.19
CA ALA A 96 2.25 -9.61 4.65
C ALA A 96 2.95 -10.04 5.95
N VAL A 97 4.27 -9.85 6.03
CA VAL A 97 5.05 -10.19 7.22
C VAL A 97 5.62 -8.98 7.94
N ASP A 98 5.79 -7.86 7.23
CA ASP A 98 6.31 -6.61 7.79
C ASP A 98 5.99 -5.43 6.87
N PHE A 99 6.06 -4.21 7.40
CA PHE A 99 5.95 -2.96 6.63
C PHE A 99 7.00 -1.97 7.08
N LYS A 100 7.56 -1.23 6.11
CA LYS A 100 8.39 -0.06 6.40
C LYS A 100 7.86 1.15 5.67
N VAL A 101 7.83 2.27 6.37
CA VAL A 101 7.34 3.53 5.82
C VAL A 101 8.52 4.47 5.59
N TYR A 102 8.55 5.10 4.43
CA TYR A 102 9.60 6.02 4.05
C TYR A 102 9.00 7.32 3.54
N ARG A 103 9.52 8.45 4.01
CA ARG A 103 9.19 9.77 3.49
C ARG A 103 10.34 10.26 2.62
N LEU A 104 10.02 10.86 1.47
CA LEU A 104 11.02 11.55 0.66
C LEU A 104 11.32 12.93 1.26
N ASP A 105 12.54 13.11 1.72
CA ASP A 105 13.10 14.44 1.98
C ASP A 105 13.43 15.11 0.65
N GLN A 106 12.58 16.04 0.22
CA GLN A 106 12.71 16.73 -1.05
C GLN A 106 13.86 17.75 -1.04
N GLU A 107 14.23 18.29 0.12
CA GLU A 107 15.32 19.27 0.21
C GLU A 107 16.68 18.57 0.00
N TRP A 108 16.84 17.39 0.57
CA TRP A 108 18.11 16.66 0.55
C TRP A 108 18.14 15.51 -0.45
N GLY A 109 17.01 15.20 -1.09
CA GLY A 109 16.85 14.08 -2.02
C GLY A 109 17.17 12.75 -1.36
N LYS A 110 16.65 12.49 -0.16
CA LYS A 110 16.94 11.28 0.63
C LYS A 110 15.68 10.64 1.19
N TRP A 111 15.74 9.34 1.39
CA TRP A 111 14.68 8.59 2.05
C TRP A 111 14.88 8.60 3.57
N ILE A 112 13.84 9.00 4.30
CA ILE A 112 13.79 8.96 5.76
C ILE A 112 12.88 7.80 6.15
N ASN A 113 13.40 6.84 6.91
CA ASN A 113 12.57 5.80 7.53
C ASN A 113 11.72 6.43 8.63
N VAL A 114 10.40 6.26 8.53
CA VAL A 114 9.42 6.81 9.45
C VAL A 114 8.87 5.68 10.30
N THR A 115 9.20 5.69 11.59
CA THR A 115 8.70 4.73 12.59
C THR A 115 7.51 5.28 13.38
N ASN A 116 7.18 6.56 13.20
CA ASN A 116 6.08 7.20 13.89
C ASN A 116 5.32 8.17 12.98
N LEU A 117 4.08 7.82 12.66
CA LEU A 117 3.13 8.61 11.86
C LEU A 117 2.26 9.53 12.73
N GLY A 118 2.46 9.54 14.05
CA GLY A 118 1.67 10.31 15.00
C GLY A 118 0.21 9.87 15.01
N ASP A 119 -0.69 10.81 14.79
CA ASP A 119 -2.13 10.58 14.71
C ASP A 119 -2.61 10.09 13.33
N GLN A 120 -1.72 9.65 12.44
CA GLN A 120 -2.12 9.17 11.12
C GLN A 120 -2.24 7.65 11.09
N VAL A 121 -3.24 7.18 10.35
CA VAL A 121 -3.35 5.79 9.88
C VAL A 121 -3.23 5.81 8.37
N ILE A 122 -2.35 4.96 7.83
CA ILE A 122 -2.26 4.74 6.39
C ILE A 122 -3.18 3.58 6.03
N VAL A 123 -4.04 3.77 5.04
CA VAL A 123 -4.92 2.73 4.49
C VAL A 123 -4.39 2.31 3.13
N LEU A 124 -4.05 1.03 3.00
CA LEU A 124 -3.61 0.40 1.77
C LEU A 124 -4.74 -0.46 1.21
N SER A 125 -5.21 -0.14 0.01
CA SER A 125 -6.22 -0.92 -0.69
C SER A 125 -5.80 -1.21 -2.13
N TYR A 126 -6.52 -2.09 -2.80
CA TYR A 126 -6.27 -2.42 -4.19
C TYR A 126 -6.54 -1.23 -5.14
N ASP A 127 -7.52 -0.40 -4.81
CA ASP A 127 -7.97 0.71 -5.65
C ASP A 127 -7.21 2.02 -5.37
N GLY A 128 -6.29 1.99 -4.40
CA GLY A 128 -5.48 3.13 -4.01
C GLY A 128 -5.16 3.17 -2.53
N SER A 129 -4.22 4.03 -2.18
CA SER A 129 -3.74 4.18 -0.81
C SER A 129 -3.87 5.63 -0.35
N PHE A 130 -4.24 5.84 0.91
CA PHE A 130 -4.46 7.18 1.48
C PHE A 130 -4.18 7.20 2.98
N SER A 131 -4.00 8.40 3.54
CA SER A 131 -3.83 8.59 4.99
C SER A 131 -5.06 9.26 5.62
N VAL A 132 -5.30 8.97 6.90
CA VAL A 132 -6.40 9.53 7.69
C VAL A 132 -5.89 9.95 9.06
N SER A 133 -6.22 11.17 9.47
CA SER A 133 -6.00 11.63 10.85
C SER A 133 -7.00 10.99 11.80
N THR A 134 -6.52 10.41 12.89
CA THR A 134 -7.32 9.81 13.96
C THR A 134 -7.79 10.83 15.00
N ARG A 135 -7.37 12.10 14.92
CA ARG A 135 -7.75 13.15 15.89
C ARG A 135 -9.26 13.30 16.08
N HIS A 136 -10.04 13.00 15.05
CA HIS A 136 -11.50 13.09 15.06
C HIS A 136 -12.20 11.75 15.33
N PHE A 137 -11.44 10.67 15.53
CA PHE A 137 -11.95 9.31 15.70
C PHE A 137 -11.53 8.76 17.07
N SER A 138 -12.35 9.03 18.09
CA SER A 138 -12.12 8.52 19.44
C SER A 138 -12.03 6.99 19.46
N GLY A 139 -10.97 6.44 20.04
CA GLY A 139 -10.74 5.00 20.14
C GLY A 139 -9.91 4.40 19.01
N VAL A 140 -9.60 5.15 17.94
CA VAL A 140 -8.73 4.69 16.86
C VAL A 140 -7.28 5.08 17.16
N LYS A 141 -6.40 4.07 17.24
CA LYS A 141 -4.96 4.28 17.41
C LYS A 141 -4.36 4.89 16.13
N GLY A 142 -3.56 5.95 16.28
CA GLY A 142 -2.68 6.41 15.20
C GLY A 142 -1.45 5.51 15.05
N ASN A 143 -0.50 5.90 14.21
CA ASN A 143 0.74 5.17 13.98
C ASN A 143 0.52 3.71 13.50
N CYS A 144 -0.44 3.52 12.60
CA CYS A 144 -0.78 2.19 12.09
C CYS A 144 -0.94 2.19 10.57
N ILE A 145 -0.78 1.00 9.98
CA ILE A 145 -1.13 0.71 8.59
C ILE A 145 -2.30 -0.26 8.59
N MET A 146 -3.42 0.15 8.01
CA MET A 146 -4.53 -0.74 7.68
C MET A 146 -4.35 -1.25 6.26
N PHE A 147 -4.49 -2.55 6.04
CA PHE A 147 -4.35 -3.14 4.72
C PHE A 147 -5.32 -4.30 4.51
N THR A 148 -5.69 -4.54 3.26
CA THR A 148 -6.46 -5.73 2.89
C THR A 148 -5.52 -6.86 2.50
N GLU A 149 -5.61 -7.97 3.20
CA GLU A 149 -4.99 -9.23 2.80
C GLU A 149 -5.95 -10.04 1.92
N GLN A 150 -5.41 -10.65 0.88
CA GLN A 150 -6.17 -11.49 -0.03
C GLN A 150 -5.81 -12.95 0.23
N ASP A 151 -6.73 -13.69 0.84
CA ASP A 151 -6.59 -15.14 0.95
C ASP A 151 -6.77 -15.77 -0.42
N PHE A 152 -5.67 -16.22 -1.01
CA PHE A 152 -5.73 -17.19 -2.09
C PHE A 152 -5.90 -18.57 -1.44
N GLY A 153 -7.16 -18.93 -1.14
CA GLY A 153 -7.48 -20.33 -0.90
C GLY A 153 -6.95 -21.21 -2.05
N PRO A 154 -6.72 -22.51 -1.83
CA PRO A 154 -6.31 -23.41 -2.91
C PRO A 154 -7.28 -23.27 -4.09
N LEU A 155 -6.73 -23.16 -5.30
CA LEU A 155 -7.41 -22.85 -6.56
C LEU A 155 -8.82 -23.47 -6.66
N PRO A 156 -9.78 -22.78 -7.31
CA PRO A 156 -11.13 -23.29 -7.52
C PRO A 156 -11.12 -24.35 -8.65
N ALA A 157 -10.58 -25.53 -8.36
CA ALA A 157 -10.78 -26.71 -9.21
C ALA A 157 -12.15 -27.38 -8.95
N ALA A 158 -12.90 -26.92 -7.94
CA ALA A 158 -14.24 -27.42 -7.67
C ALA A 158 -15.23 -26.25 -7.66
N ILE A 159 -16.20 -26.34 -8.58
CA ILE A 159 -17.44 -25.58 -8.59
C ILE A 159 -18.01 -25.61 -7.15
N GLY A 160 -17.94 -24.48 -6.44
CA GLY A 160 -18.38 -24.36 -5.04
C GLY A 160 -17.36 -23.82 -4.03
N GLY A 161 -16.21 -23.30 -4.48
CA GLY A 161 -15.19 -22.72 -3.59
C GLY A 161 -15.73 -21.63 -2.65
N ARG A 162 -15.41 -21.77 -1.35
CA ARG A 162 -15.82 -20.86 -0.27
C ARG A 162 -15.43 -19.41 -0.55
N SER A 163 -16.25 -18.50 -0.04
CA SER A 163 -16.12 -17.05 -0.15
C SER A 163 -14.68 -16.56 0.00
N ARG A 164 -14.26 -15.66 -0.90
CA ARG A 164 -13.06 -14.83 -0.76
C ARG A 164 -13.14 -14.06 0.56
N SER A 165 -12.46 -14.49 1.61
CA SER A 165 -12.29 -13.66 2.80
C SER A 165 -11.19 -12.65 2.51
N ARG A 166 -11.59 -11.39 2.30
CA ARG A 166 -10.64 -10.28 2.45
C ARG A 166 -10.55 -10.01 3.93
N HIS A 167 -9.40 -10.29 4.52
CA HIS A 167 -9.15 -9.95 5.90
C HIS A 167 -8.50 -8.56 5.93
N CYS A 168 -9.21 -7.60 6.49
CA CYS A 168 -8.58 -6.33 6.82
C CYS A 168 -7.73 -6.52 8.07
N ARG A 169 -6.44 -6.21 7.94
CA ARG A 169 -5.45 -6.30 9.00
C ARG A 169 -4.89 -4.93 9.32
N VAL A 170 -4.32 -4.83 10.51
CA VAL A 170 -3.63 -3.67 11.03
C VAL A 170 -2.20 -4.10 11.33
N PHE A 171 -1.25 -3.32 10.84
CA PHE A 171 0.14 -3.33 11.27
C PHE A 171 0.40 -2.12 12.18
N ASP A 172 0.89 -2.38 13.38
CA ASP A 172 1.22 -1.36 14.38
C ASP A 172 2.69 -0.97 14.27
N LEU A 173 2.99 0.30 14.01
CA LEU A 173 4.39 0.74 13.83
C LEU A 173 5.16 0.83 15.16
N ASP A 174 4.48 0.86 16.31
CA ASP A 174 5.17 0.96 17.60
C ASP A 174 5.92 -0.33 17.96
N ASP A 175 5.33 -1.49 17.67
CA ASP A 175 5.86 -2.81 18.04
C ASP A 175 6.01 -3.79 16.86
N GLY A 176 5.58 -3.40 15.66
CA GLY A 176 5.62 -4.23 14.45
C GLY A 176 4.60 -5.38 14.46
N SER A 177 3.60 -5.34 15.34
CA SER A 177 2.60 -6.40 15.43
C SER A 177 1.55 -6.31 14.33
N MET A 178 1.04 -7.47 13.90
CA MET A 178 -0.09 -7.56 12.97
C MET A 178 -1.32 -8.17 13.65
N SER A 179 -2.47 -7.54 13.47
CA SER A 179 -3.74 -8.01 14.03
C SER A 179 -4.89 -7.86 13.04
N ASN A 180 -5.94 -8.67 13.19
CA ASN A 180 -7.17 -8.52 12.41
C ASN A 180 -7.98 -7.34 12.95
N ILE A 181 -8.63 -6.56 12.08
CA ILE A 181 -9.44 -5.38 12.49
C ILE A 181 -10.50 -5.71 13.57
N GLY A 182 -11.10 -6.91 13.53
CA GLY A 182 -12.08 -7.34 14.54
C GLY A 182 -11.49 -7.73 15.90
N TYR A 183 -10.17 -7.96 15.98
CA TYR A 183 -9.44 -8.33 17.20
C TYR A 183 -8.44 -7.25 17.63
N SER A 184 -8.23 -6.22 16.81
CA SER A 184 -7.33 -5.12 17.12
C SER A 184 -7.96 -4.23 18.18
N GLN A 185 -7.14 -3.70 19.10
CA GLN A 185 -7.64 -2.77 20.12
C GLN A 185 -8.12 -1.43 19.52
N MET A 186 -7.90 -1.20 18.22
CA MET A 186 -8.32 0.00 17.47
C MET A 186 -9.82 0.14 17.28
N PHE A 187 -10.60 -0.94 17.40
CA PHE A 187 -12.05 -0.93 17.13
C PHE A 187 -12.87 -1.49 18.29
N ARG A 188 -12.47 -1.22 19.53
CA ARG A 188 -13.40 -1.42 20.64
C ARG A 188 -14.49 -0.35 20.55
N THR A 189 -15.75 -0.78 20.57
CA THR A 189 -16.86 0.16 20.76
C THR A 189 -16.65 0.93 22.05
N PRO A 190 -16.84 2.26 22.07
CA PRO A 190 -16.87 3.02 23.31
C PRO A 190 -17.91 2.38 24.24
N SER A 191 -17.56 2.17 25.51
CA SER A 191 -18.46 1.56 26.51
C SER A 191 -19.79 2.32 26.67
N SER A 192 -19.82 3.60 26.26
CA SER A 192 -21.01 4.45 26.22
C SER A 192 -22.04 4.08 25.15
N TRP A 193 -21.68 3.26 24.14
CA TRP A 193 -22.62 2.80 23.12
C TRP A 193 -23.44 1.58 23.58
N LEU A 194 -23.05 0.96 24.69
CA LEU A 194 -23.73 -0.19 25.29
C LEU A 194 -24.66 0.20 26.45
N THR A 195 -24.78 1.49 26.77
CA THR A 195 -25.74 1.97 27.75
C THR A 195 -27.06 2.28 27.05
N ILE A 196 -27.97 1.31 27.07
CA ILE A 196 -29.38 1.53 26.76
C ILE A 196 -29.97 2.26 27.97
N ASN A 197 -30.47 3.49 27.76
CA ASN A 197 -31.33 4.18 28.74
C ASN A 197 -32.67 3.46 28.88
#